data_AF-A0A929N2N1-F1
#
_entry.id   AF-A0A929N2N1-F1
#
_cell.length_a   1.000
_cell.length_b   1.000
_cell.length_c   1.000
_cell.angle_alpha   90.00
_cell.angle_beta   90.00
_cell.angle_gamma   90.00
#
_symmetry.space_group_name_H-M   'P 1'
#
loop_
_entity.id
_entity.type
_entity.pdbx_description
1 polymer ?
#
loop_
_entity_poly.entity_id
_entity_poly.type
_entity_poly.pdbx_seq_one_letter_code
_entity_poly.pdbx_strand_id
1 'polypeptide(L)'
;MTEAPALTVLAGPTAVGKGTVVAALKERYPDLRVSVSATTRPSRPGEIDGAHYYFVSDEEFDSMVESGDMLEWALVHGRNKYGTPRGPG
;
A
#
# COMPACT_ATOMS: atom_id res chain seq x y z
N MET A 1 -2.80 13.81 -26.95
CA MET A 1 -1.98 13.76 -25.73
C MET A 1 -2.77 12.96 -24.72
N THR A 2 -2.31 11.78 -24.35
CA THR A 2 -2.94 11.02 -23.26
C THR A 2 -2.62 11.76 -21.97
N GLU A 3 -3.65 12.25 -21.28
CA GLU A 3 -3.48 12.89 -19.98
C GLU A 3 -2.82 11.90 -19.02
N ALA A 4 -1.83 12.35 -18.24
CA ALA A 4 -1.25 11.51 -17.20
C ALA A 4 -2.37 11.11 -16.21
N PRO A 5 -2.45 9.85 -15.78
CA PRO A 5 -3.47 9.42 -14.85
C PRO A 5 -3.39 10.22 -13.55
N ALA A 6 -4.52 10.72 -13.07
CA ALA A 6 -4.60 11.53 -11.85
C ALA A 6 -4.38 10.65 -10.61
N LEU A 7 -3.43 11.04 -9.74
CA LEU A 7 -3.24 10.43 -8.42
C LEU A 7 -4.22 11.04 -7.41
N THR A 8 -5.02 10.19 -6.76
CA THR A 8 -5.91 10.60 -5.66
C THR A 8 -5.41 10.04 -4.34
N VAL A 9 -5.29 10.90 -3.32
CA VAL A 9 -4.88 10.51 -1.96
C VAL A 9 -6.08 10.61 -1.01
N LEU A 10 -6.48 9.47 -0.43
CA LEU A 10 -7.50 9.44 0.63
C LEU A 10 -6.83 9.40 2.01
N ALA A 11 -6.87 10.52 2.73
CA ALA A 11 -6.24 10.66 4.05
C ALA A 11 -7.26 10.84 5.18
N GLY A 12 -6.87 10.47 6.40
CA GLY A 12 -7.69 10.57 7.61
C GLY A 12 -7.15 9.69 8.75
N PRO A 13 -7.61 9.87 10.01
CA PRO A 13 -7.12 9.12 11.16
C PRO A 13 -7.30 7.59 11.03
N THR A 14 -6.59 6.82 11.84
CA THR A 14 -6.82 5.37 11.95
C THR A 14 -8.28 5.10 12.36
N ALA A 15 -8.88 4.04 11.79
CA ALA A 15 -10.26 3.60 12.03
C ALA A 15 -11.40 4.53 11.58
N VAL A 16 -11.13 5.60 10.80
CA VAL A 16 -12.19 6.48 10.25
C VAL A 16 -12.97 5.89 9.07
N GLY A 17 -12.68 4.65 8.65
CA GLY A 17 -13.40 3.98 7.55
C GLY A 17 -12.81 4.17 6.14
N LYS A 18 -11.56 4.63 6.00
CA LYS A 18 -10.89 4.79 4.69
C LYS A 18 -10.92 3.52 3.84
N GLY A 19 -10.68 2.36 4.46
CA GLY A 19 -10.74 1.06 3.76
C GLY A 19 -12.12 0.76 3.19
N THR A 20 -13.19 1.11 3.90
CA THR A 20 -14.58 0.97 3.44
C THR A 20 -14.85 1.83 2.22
N VAL A 21 -14.38 3.08 2.21
CA VAL A 21 -14.50 3.97 1.04
C VAL A 21 -13.74 3.41 -0.16
N VAL A 22 -12.50 2.94 0.05
CA VAL A 22 -11.69 2.32 -1.01
C VAL A 22 -12.37 1.08 -1.60
N ALA A 23 -12.95 0.23 -0.76
CA ALA A 23 -13.69 -0.95 -1.22
C ALA A 23 -14.89 -0.57 -2.11
N ALA A 24 -15.72 0.38 -1.66
CA ALA A 24 -16.86 0.86 -2.43
C ALA A 24 -16.44 1.51 -3.77
N LEU A 25 -15.30 2.21 -3.79
CA LEU A 25 -14.76 2.79 -5.02
C LEU A 25 -14.28 1.72 -6.01
N LYS A 26 -13.62 0.67 -5.54
CA LYS A 26 -13.21 -0.47 -6.39
C LYS A 26 -14.42 -1.19 -7.02
N GLU A 27 -15.52 -1.33 -6.28
CA GLU A 27 -16.76 -1.92 -6.80
C GLU A 27 -17.41 -1.06 -7.88
N ARG A 28 -17.41 0.27 -7.69
CA ARG A 28 -18.06 1.21 -8.62
C ARG A 28 -17.22 1.53 -9.86
N TYR A 29 -15.90 1.44 -9.75
CA TYR A 29 -14.94 1.77 -10.80
C TYR A 29 -13.96 0.60 -10.99
N PRO A 30 -14.30 -0.42 -11.81
CA PRO A 30 -13.46 -1.61 -11.99
C PRO A 30 -12.05 -1.33 -12.51
N ASP A 31 -11.87 -0.22 -13.24
CA ASP A 31 -10.56 0.21 -13.76
C ASP A 31 -9.72 0.98 -12.72
N LEU A 32 -10.27 1.26 -11.53
CA LEU A 32 -9.55 1.95 -10.45
C LEU A 32 -8.45 1.06 -9.89
N ARG A 33 -7.21 1.46 -10.11
CA ARG A 33 -6.06 0.87 -9.45
C ARG A 33 -5.80 1.54 -8.12
N VAL A 34 -5.69 0.74 -7.08
CA VAL A 34 -5.31 1.19 -5.74
C VAL A 34 -3.94 0.61 -5.46
N SER A 35 -2.99 1.47 -5.09
CA SER A 35 -1.66 1.03 -4.69
C SER A 35 -1.76 0.14 -3.45
N VAL A 36 -1.06 -1.00 -3.47
CA VAL A 36 -0.97 -1.93 -2.35
C VAL A 36 0.37 -1.68 -1.67
N SER A 37 0.34 -1.25 -0.41
CA SER A 37 1.54 -0.99 0.38
C SER A 37 2.24 -2.30 0.78
N ALA A 38 3.55 -2.26 1.00
CA ALA A 38 4.30 -3.34 1.63
C ALA A 38 4.38 -3.14 3.14
N THR A 39 4.49 -4.22 3.91
CA THR A 39 4.73 -4.17 5.35
C THR A 39 5.50 -5.39 5.87
N THR A 40 6.29 -5.17 6.93
CA THR A 40 6.97 -6.26 7.68
C THR A 40 6.09 -6.88 8.77
N ARG A 41 4.90 -6.32 8.99
CA ARG A 41 3.94 -6.91 9.92
C ARG A 41 3.44 -8.25 9.36
N PRO A 42 3.39 -9.33 10.15
CA PRO A 42 2.72 -10.56 9.74
C PRO A 42 1.25 -10.33 9.40
N SER A 43 0.74 -11.04 8.38
CA SER A 43 -0.68 -11.00 8.05
C SER A 43 -1.56 -11.45 9.22
N ARG A 44 -2.74 -10.82 9.34
CA ARG A 44 -3.79 -11.24 10.27
C ARG A 44 -4.68 -12.28 9.60
N PRO A 45 -5.40 -13.11 10.38
CA PRO A 45 -6.40 -14.02 9.82
C PRO A 45 -7.38 -13.29 8.89
N GLY A 46 -7.54 -13.79 7.66
CA GLY A 46 -8.39 -13.21 6.63
C GLY A 46 -7.74 -12.14 5.75
N GLU A 47 -6.54 -11.66 6.09
CA GLU A 47 -5.75 -10.82 5.17
C GLU A 47 -5.10 -11.68 4.09
N ILE A 48 -5.07 -11.12 2.87
CA ILE A 48 -4.58 -11.74 1.64
C ILE A 48 -3.41 -10.92 1.12
N ASP A 49 -2.28 -11.58 0.91
CA ASP A 49 -1.07 -11.01 0.31
C ASP A 49 -1.34 -10.49 -1.10
N GLY A 50 -0.77 -9.33 -1.43
CA GLY A 50 -0.96 -8.63 -2.70
C GLY A 50 -2.35 -7.97 -2.87
N ALA A 51 -3.29 -8.21 -1.96
CA ALA A 51 -4.61 -7.55 -1.98
C ALA A 51 -4.76 -6.50 -0.87
N HIS A 52 -4.28 -6.83 0.34
CA HIS A 52 -4.36 -5.94 1.51
C HIS A 52 -3.03 -5.22 1.73
N TYR A 53 -1.95 -5.97 1.73
CA TYR A 53 -0.56 -5.53 1.74
C TYR A 53 0.28 -6.55 0.98
N TYR A 54 1.49 -6.17 0.57
CA TYR A 54 2.57 -7.13 0.38
C TYR A 54 3.20 -7.40 1.75
N PHE A 55 3.02 -8.61 2.26
CA PHE A 55 3.58 -9.04 3.54
C PHE A 55 4.97 -9.61 3.30
N VAL A 56 5.98 -8.78 3.52
CA VAL A 56 7.39 -9.10 3.24
C VAL A 56 8.17 -9.26 4.54
N SER A 57 9.30 -9.95 4.48
CA SER A 57 10.28 -9.98 5.58
C SER A 57 10.95 -8.61 5.78
N ASP A 58 11.60 -8.41 6.93
CA ASP A 58 12.39 -7.21 7.18
C ASP A 58 13.55 -7.09 6.17
N GLU A 59 14.19 -8.21 5.82
CA GLU A 59 15.27 -8.27 4.84
C GLU A 59 14.79 -7.88 3.43
N GLU A 60 13.64 -8.40 2.99
CA GLU A 60 13.05 -8.03 1.70
C GLU A 60 12.66 -6.54 1.68
N PHE A 61 12.07 -6.03 2.76
CA PHE A 61 11.71 -4.62 2.85
C PHE A 61 12.94 -3.71 2.75
N ASP A 62 14.02 -4.05 3.46
CA ASP A 62 15.26 -3.29 3.43
C ASP A 62 15.88 -3.31 2.02
N SER A 63 15.87 -4.47 1.35
CA SER A 63 16.31 -4.58 -0.04
C SER A 63 15.52 -3.66 -0.98
N MET A 64 14.19 -3.54 -0.80
CA MET A 64 13.35 -2.65 -1.62
C MET A 64 13.64 -1.16 -1.37
N VAL A 65 14.02 -0.81 -0.14
CA VAL A 65 14.43 0.56 0.19
C VAL A 65 15.78 0.88 -0.46
N GLU A 66 16.74 -0.03 -0.33
CA GLU A 66 18.09 0.13 -0.89
C GLU A 66 18.10 0.19 -2.42
N SER A 67 17.25 -0.60 -3.08
CA SER A 67 17.10 -0.58 -4.54
C SER A 67 16.37 0.66 -5.07
N GLY A 68 15.75 1.46 -4.19
CA GLY A 68 14.95 2.62 -4.59
C GLY A 68 13.57 2.25 -5.15
N ASP A 69 13.06 1.07 -4.81
CA ASP A 69 11.75 0.54 -5.25
C ASP A 69 10.57 1.05 -4.39
N MET A 70 10.83 1.92 -3.41
CA MET A 70 9.82 2.57 -2.56
C MET A 70 9.62 4.04 -2.95
N LEU A 71 8.36 4.50 -3.04
CA LEU A 71 8.03 5.94 -3.15
C LEU A 71 8.20 6.66 -1.82
N GLU A 72 7.76 5.99 -0.76
CA GLU A 72 7.83 6.44 0.63
C GLU A 72 7.78 5.23 1.54
N TRP A 73 8.33 5.37 2.74
CA TRP A 73 8.18 4.38 3.80
C TRP A 73 8.43 5.00 5.17
N ALA A 74 7.95 4.31 6.21
CA ALA A 74 8.19 4.67 7.61
C ALA A 74 8.21 3.45 8.53
N LEU A 75 8.94 3.57 9.64
CA LEU A 75 8.84 2.66 10.78
C LEU A 75 7.69 3.11 11.69
N VAL A 76 6.66 2.27 11.82
CA VAL A 76 5.46 2.60 12.60
C VAL A 76 5.55 2.00 14.00
N HIS A 77 5.40 2.86 15.01
CA HIS A 77 5.47 2.51 16.44
C HIS A 77 6.74 1.74 16.83
N GLY A 78 7.86 1.96 16.12
CA GLY A 78 9.14 1.31 16.40
C GLY A 78 9.17 -0.20 16.14
N ARG A 79 8.17 -0.76 15.45
CA ARG A 79 8.03 -2.23 15.31
C ARG A 79 7.98 -2.73 13.89
N ASN A 80 7.07 -2.22 13.05
CA ASN A 80 6.89 -2.74 11.69
C ASN A 80 7.07 -1.60 10.68
N LYS A 81 7.68 -1.91 9.55
CA LYS A 81 7.85 -0.99 8.44
C LYS A 81 6.61 -1.04 7.55
N TYR A 82 6.25 0.11 6.98
CA TYR A 82 5.19 0.25 6.00
C TYR A 82 5.70 1.18 4.90
N GLY A 83 5.38 0.87 3.65
CA GLY A 83 5.77 1.73 2.54
C GLY A 83 4.93 1.48 1.31
N THR A 84 4.94 2.47 0.42
CA THR A 84 4.28 2.38 -0.87
C THR A 84 5.32 2.02 -1.92
N PRO A 85 5.30 0.79 -2.48
CA PRO A 85 6.15 0.45 -3.61
C PRO A 85 5.92 1.43 -4.76
N ARG A 86 6.96 1.72 -5.54
CA ARG A 86 6.86 2.52 -6.77
C ARG A 86 5.88 1.97 -7.79
N GLY A 87 5.45 0.70 -7.62
CA GLY A 87 4.76 -0.03 -8.66
C GLY A 87 5.71 -0.28 -9.83
N PRO A 88 5.31 -1.05 -10.85
CA PRO A 88 6.15 -1.20 -12.02
C PRO A 88 6.36 0.18 -12.68
N GLY A 89 7.58 0.42 -13.15
CA GLY A 89 7.79 1.34 -14.28
C GLY A 89 7.10 0.81 -15.54
#